data_AF-T0JEX4-F1
#
_entry.id   AF-T0JEX4-F1
#
_cell.length_a   1.000
_cell.length_b   1.000
_cell.length_c   1.000
_cell.angle_alpha   90.00
_cell.angle_beta   90.00
_cell.angle_gamma   90.00
#
_symmetry.space_group_name_H-M   'P 1'
#
loop_
_entity.id
_entity.type
_entity.pdbx_description
1 polymer ?
#
loop_
_entity_poly.entity_id
_entity_poly.type
_entity_poly.pdbx_seq_one_letter_code
_entity_poly.pdbx_strand_id
1 'polypeptide(L)'
;MDKKFTGIVAALLTVCTLTTAYAALSFKQGDSANVRLNTGKTGTGSSSAESVYSAYTERFFDPDKVIEIRISIPEADYQDMLQNPAEEEYKEAQVVIDSVKTKNVGIRTKGNSSLNSVLRSNSDRYSFKIDFDHYIEGQSLSGLTKLNLNNGWDDASCMREYLSYSLLKEMGVPVPAYCYANLYINDHPAGLYLAVEGVEEAYAERYFGQDHGTLYKPYGDRGKGNDLVYSDDNIESYSGLQAVTDSKEGSNEALVKMIRALNEGRDLETYLNIDEILRYFAVNTVLVNMDSYQGQFTHNYYLYEENGLFSFLPWDYNLSFGGFGGGTALSIDQPVSGTTLDQRPLLGKLLEVRAYKDVYHQYMKAFIEGPFALGKMTAKIEKTADLIRPYVTSDPTKFYTLEQFEQAIGEGSSQEPTTDSMTTFRGGFGARKNMPGSGKLIGLAAFIRDRIDNVSKQLSGELASSGTTEDGAGENAGGLQQPLTRQDQPGMQPPGDMPEGIEHKQKMPGMNWQEASSQDPNNGWIGNRRDNYFIGGAAFVLMILSLAILKKRNKHSI
;
A
#
# COMPACT_ATOMS: atom_id res chain seq x y z
N MET A 1 20.46 -52.76 -24.55
CA MET A 1 19.36 -52.18 -23.75
C MET A 1 18.10 -52.19 -24.60
N ASP A 2 17.16 -53.04 -24.20
CA ASP A 2 16.08 -53.53 -25.05
C ASP A 2 14.98 -52.50 -25.31
N LYS A 3 14.49 -52.46 -26.57
CA LYS A 3 13.35 -51.67 -27.05
C LYS A 3 12.03 -51.96 -26.32
N LYS A 4 11.99 -52.97 -25.45
CA LYS A 4 10.86 -53.28 -24.57
C LYS A 4 10.79 -52.39 -23.32
N PHE A 5 11.89 -51.77 -22.91
CA PHE A 5 11.92 -50.92 -21.71
C PHE A 5 11.42 -49.49 -21.99
N THR A 6 11.63 -48.97 -23.20
CA THR A 6 11.14 -47.64 -23.62
C THR A 6 9.61 -47.60 -23.81
N GLY A 7 8.98 -48.73 -24.16
CA GLY A 7 7.51 -48.80 -24.31
C GLY A 7 6.76 -48.79 -22.97
N ILE A 8 7.34 -49.34 -21.91
CA ILE A 8 6.71 -49.43 -20.58
C ILE A 8 6.79 -48.08 -19.85
N VAL A 9 7.90 -47.35 -19.99
CA VAL A 9 8.06 -46.01 -19.40
C VAL A 9 7.15 -44.98 -20.08
N ALA A 10 6.95 -45.06 -21.40
CA ALA A 10 6.00 -44.21 -22.12
C ALA A 10 4.54 -44.49 -21.73
N ALA A 11 4.16 -45.75 -21.53
CA ALA A 11 2.82 -46.14 -21.10
C ALA A 11 2.52 -45.70 -19.65
N LEU A 12 3.50 -45.75 -18.73
CA LEU A 12 3.34 -45.29 -17.35
C LEU A 12 3.21 -43.76 -17.25
N LEU A 13 3.95 -43.00 -18.08
CA LEU A 13 3.80 -41.54 -18.16
C LEU A 13 2.44 -41.11 -18.72
N THR A 14 1.89 -41.85 -19.68
CA THR A 14 0.58 -41.54 -20.28
C THR A 14 -0.57 -41.86 -19.32
N VAL A 15 -0.43 -42.92 -18.51
CA VAL A 15 -1.40 -43.28 -17.47
C VAL A 15 -1.37 -42.28 -16.31
N CYS A 16 -0.20 -41.75 -15.92
CA CYS A 16 -0.09 -40.68 -14.91
C CYS A 16 -0.67 -39.33 -15.38
N THR A 17 -0.54 -38.97 -16.67
CA THR A 17 -1.18 -37.76 -17.22
C THR A 17 -2.68 -37.91 -17.39
N LEU A 18 -3.18 -39.14 -17.61
CA LEU A 18 -4.61 -39.42 -17.71
C LEU A 18 -5.28 -39.50 -16.33
N THR A 19 -4.62 -39.99 -15.29
CA THR A 19 -5.18 -39.99 -13.92
C THR A 19 -5.18 -38.59 -13.28
N THR A 20 -4.19 -37.75 -13.57
CA THR A 20 -4.21 -36.33 -13.17
C THR A 20 -5.28 -35.53 -13.93
N ALA A 21 -5.50 -35.81 -15.21
CA ALA A 21 -6.60 -35.22 -15.97
C ALA A 21 -7.99 -35.73 -15.51
N TYR A 22 -8.12 -37.01 -15.12
CA TYR A 22 -9.39 -37.57 -14.64
C TYR A 22 -9.74 -37.09 -13.22
N ALA A 23 -8.75 -36.81 -12.37
CA ALA A 23 -8.94 -36.15 -11.08
C ALA A 23 -9.37 -34.68 -11.22
N ALA A 24 -8.92 -33.99 -12.27
CA ALA A 24 -9.37 -32.63 -12.61
C ALA A 24 -10.77 -32.59 -13.26
N LEU A 25 -11.21 -33.66 -13.93
CA LEU A 25 -12.52 -33.74 -14.60
C LEU A 25 -13.63 -34.44 -13.80
N SER A 26 -13.31 -35.21 -12.75
CA SER A 26 -14.32 -35.92 -11.94
C SER A 26 -14.75 -35.20 -10.66
N PHE A 27 -14.23 -33.99 -10.41
CA PHE A 27 -14.74 -33.09 -9.36
C PHE A 27 -16.00 -32.34 -9.87
N LYS A 28 -17.03 -33.08 -10.25
CA LYS A 28 -18.39 -32.55 -10.47
C LYS A 28 -19.42 -33.65 -10.27
N GLN A 29 -19.75 -33.89 -9.00
CA GLN A 29 -21.05 -34.33 -8.45
C GLN A 29 -20.82 -35.02 -7.10
N GLY A 30 -20.48 -34.22 -6.10
CA GLY A 30 -20.95 -34.44 -4.74
C GLY A 30 -21.87 -33.29 -4.42
N ASP A 31 -23.04 -33.55 -3.83
CA ASP A 31 -24.06 -32.55 -3.48
C ASP A 31 -23.47 -31.36 -2.72
N SER A 32 -23.06 -30.35 -3.46
CA SER A 32 -22.70 -29.02 -2.98
C SER A 32 -23.62 -28.09 -3.74
N ALA A 33 -24.43 -27.32 -3.02
CA ALA A 33 -25.30 -26.33 -3.63
C ALA A 33 -24.49 -25.53 -4.65
N ASN A 34 -24.96 -25.47 -5.91
CA ASN A 34 -24.37 -24.62 -6.94
C ASN A 34 -24.59 -23.17 -6.53
N VAL A 35 -23.73 -22.65 -5.66
CA VAL A 35 -23.70 -21.24 -5.29
C VAL A 35 -23.04 -20.54 -6.46
N ARG A 36 -23.87 -19.94 -7.32
CA ARG A 36 -23.40 -19.10 -8.41
C ARG A 36 -23.09 -17.73 -7.81
N LEU A 37 -21.90 -17.61 -7.22
CA LEU A 37 -21.42 -16.33 -6.71
C LEU A 37 -21.52 -15.28 -7.81
N ASN A 38 -21.84 -14.05 -7.41
CA ASN A 38 -21.74 -12.92 -8.31
C ASN A 38 -20.27 -12.75 -8.71
N THR A 39 -19.91 -13.28 -9.87
CA THR A 39 -18.86 -12.64 -10.64
C THR A 39 -19.46 -11.29 -10.99
N GLY A 40 -19.14 -10.23 -10.23
CA GLY A 40 -19.36 -8.87 -10.72
C GLY A 40 -18.91 -8.83 -12.17
N LYS A 41 -19.53 -8.01 -13.03
CA LYS A 41 -19.05 -7.83 -14.40
C LYS A 41 -17.58 -7.35 -14.34
N THR A 42 -16.63 -8.28 -14.24
CA THR A 42 -15.45 -8.21 -15.08
C THR A 42 -16.04 -8.10 -16.47
N GLY A 43 -15.74 -7.03 -17.19
CA GLY A 43 -16.28 -6.78 -18.51
C GLY A 43 -16.18 -8.04 -19.36
N THR A 44 -17.28 -8.79 -19.46
CA THR A 44 -17.46 -9.85 -20.45
C THR A 44 -17.92 -9.18 -21.73
N GLY A 45 -17.10 -8.24 -22.19
CA GLY A 45 -17.00 -7.88 -23.60
C GLY A 45 -16.12 -8.92 -24.27
N SER A 46 -16.68 -9.56 -25.29
CA SER A 46 -16.05 -10.58 -26.13
C SER A 46 -14.58 -10.31 -26.50
N SER A 47 -13.72 -11.29 -26.21
CA SER A 47 -12.53 -11.67 -27.02
C SER A 47 -11.50 -10.57 -27.40
N SER A 48 -10.66 -10.18 -26.44
CA SER A 48 -9.19 -10.22 -26.57
C SER A 48 -8.56 -9.87 -25.22
N ALA A 49 -7.46 -10.53 -24.88
CA ALA A 49 -6.70 -10.33 -23.64
C ALA A 49 -5.90 -9.00 -23.66
N GLU A 50 -6.55 -7.89 -24.01
CA GLU A 50 -5.89 -6.69 -24.56
C GLU A 50 -6.11 -5.40 -23.75
N SER A 51 -6.71 -5.45 -22.55
CA SER A 51 -6.95 -4.24 -21.73
C SER A 51 -6.32 -4.23 -20.34
N VAL A 52 -5.41 -5.16 -19.99
CA VAL A 52 -4.67 -5.11 -18.70
C VAL A 52 -3.32 -4.39 -18.85
N TYR A 53 -2.95 -4.05 -20.08
CA TYR A 53 -1.71 -3.39 -20.43
C TYR A 53 -1.99 -1.94 -20.81
N SER A 54 -1.80 -1.03 -19.86
CA SER A 54 -1.56 0.36 -20.23
C SER A 54 -0.14 0.47 -20.80
N ALA A 55 0.08 1.42 -21.71
CA ALA A 55 1.40 1.65 -22.31
C ALA A 55 2.50 1.87 -21.25
N TYR A 56 2.17 2.39 -20.07
CA TYR A 56 3.14 2.55 -18.98
C TYR A 56 3.47 1.24 -18.26
N THR A 57 2.52 0.32 -18.07
CA THR A 57 2.79 -0.96 -17.39
C THR A 57 3.75 -1.84 -18.19
N GLU A 58 3.52 -2.01 -19.49
CA GLU A 58 4.42 -2.78 -20.36
C GLU A 58 5.81 -2.17 -20.45
N ARG A 59 5.87 -0.84 -20.41
CA ARG A 59 7.11 -0.10 -20.64
C ARG A 59 7.97 0.03 -19.40
N PHE A 60 7.37 0.23 -18.23
CA PHE A 60 8.10 0.61 -17.02
C PHE A 60 7.93 -0.36 -15.84
N PHE A 61 7.05 -1.36 -15.94
CA PHE A 61 6.80 -2.31 -14.86
C PHE A 61 7.03 -3.75 -15.32
N ASP A 62 8.28 -4.06 -15.64
CA ASP A 62 8.72 -5.44 -15.87
C ASP A 62 9.18 -6.06 -14.55
N PRO A 63 8.42 -7.00 -13.95
CA PRO A 63 8.77 -7.59 -12.65
C PRO A 63 10.01 -8.49 -12.70
N ASP A 64 10.53 -8.79 -13.90
CA ASP A 64 11.74 -9.58 -14.12
C ASP A 64 12.98 -8.71 -14.37
N LYS A 65 12.86 -7.38 -14.24
CA LYS A 65 13.97 -6.42 -14.37
C LYS A 65 14.06 -5.50 -13.16
N VAL A 66 15.27 -5.01 -12.93
CA VAL A 66 15.50 -3.84 -12.08
C VAL A 66 15.67 -2.63 -12.98
N ILE A 67 14.69 -1.73 -12.99
CA ILE A 67 14.75 -0.50 -13.79
C ILE A 67 15.69 0.52 -13.15
N GLU A 68 16.24 1.45 -13.94
CA GLU A 68 16.96 2.60 -13.39
C GLU A 68 16.03 3.81 -13.30
N ILE A 69 15.97 4.42 -12.11
CA ILE A 69 15.26 5.69 -11.90
C ILE A 69 16.29 6.73 -11.47
N ARG A 70 16.41 7.82 -12.23
CA ARG A 70 17.26 8.96 -11.87
C ARG A 70 16.40 10.18 -11.58
N ILE A 71 16.62 10.80 -10.43
CA ILE A 71 15.93 12.00 -9.98
C ILE A 71 16.96 13.13 -9.89
N SER A 72 16.65 14.26 -10.52
CA SER A 72 17.41 15.51 -10.40
C SER A 72 16.52 16.55 -9.73
N ILE A 73 16.91 17.01 -8.56
CA ILE A 73 16.19 17.95 -7.71
C ILE A 73 17.15 19.07 -7.29
N PRO A 74 16.73 20.35 -7.24
CA PRO A 74 17.59 21.41 -6.72
C PRO A 74 18.11 21.06 -5.32
N GLU A 75 19.41 21.23 -5.09
CA GLU A 75 20.05 20.80 -3.84
C GLU A 75 19.40 21.44 -2.60
N ALA A 76 18.99 22.71 -2.69
CA ALA A 76 18.29 23.39 -1.61
C ALA A 76 16.95 22.71 -1.26
N ASP A 77 16.18 22.29 -2.28
CA ASP A 77 14.90 21.62 -2.09
C ASP A 77 15.07 20.19 -1.55
N TYR A 78 16.12 19.49 -1.99
CA TYR A 78 16.46 18.18 -1.45
C TYR A 78 16.84 18.25 0.02
N GLN A 79 17.70 19.21 0.39
CA GLN A 79 18.09 19.42 1.78
C GLN A 79 16.90 19.84 2.65
N ASP A 80 16.01 20.69 2.14
CA ASP A 80 14.79 21.07 2.85
C ASP A 80 13.87 19.86 3.07
N MET A 81 13.66 19.03 2.04
CA MET A 81 12.89 17.78 2.17
C MET A 81 13.51 16.82 3.20
N LEU A 82 14.83 16.70 3.27
CA LEU A 82 15.50 15.84 4.27
C LEU A 82 15.49 16.43 5.69
N GLN A 83 15.39 17.76 5.83
CA GLN A 83 15.27 18.44 7.12
C GLN A 83 13.84 18.43 7.65
N ASN A 84 12.86 18.44 6.73
CA ASN A 84 11.43 18.50 7.03
C ASN A 84 10.64 17.31 6.43
N PRO A 85 11.10 16.05 6.54
CA PRO A 85 10.51 14.95 5.78
C PRO A 85 9.11 14.56 6.28
N ALA A 86 8.73 14.97 7.50
CA ALA A 86 7.39 14.78 8.07
C ALA A 86 6.34 15.75 7.50
N GLU A 87 6.77 16.84 6.87
CA GLU A 87 5.85 17.78 6.20
C GLU A 87 5.33 17.20 4.89
N GLU A 88 6.03 16.20 4.32
CA GLU A 88 5.66 15.56 3.07
C GLU A 88 5.42 16.60 1.94
N GLU A 89 6.20 17.68 1.94
CA GLU A 89 6.07 18.75 0.96
C GLU A 89 6.61 18.30 -0.41
N TYR A 90 5.80 18.48 -1.47
CA TYR A 90 6.26 18.24 -2.83
C TYR A 90 7.29 19.28 -3.26
N LYS A 91 8.43 18.78 -3.73
CA LYS A 91 9.50 19.54 -4.37
C LYS A 91 9.53 19.25 -5.86
N GLU A 92 9.92 20.24 -6.65
CA GLU A 92 10.00 20.11 -8.09
C GLU A 92 11.28 19.38 -8.51
N ALA A 93 11.12 18.34 -9.34
CA ALA A 93 12.22 17.54 -9.83
C ALA A 93 12.06 17.19 -11.32
N GLN A 94 13.14 16.67 -11.87
CA GLN A 94 13.15 15.94 -13.14
C GLN A 94 13.38 14.47 -12.84
N VAL A 95 12.58 13.60 -13.45
CA VAL A 95 12.68 12.14 -13.31
C VAL A 95 13.03 11.53 -14.67
N VAL A 96 13.95 10.57 -14.68
CA VAL A 96 14.27 9.75 -15.85
C VAL A 96 14.05 8.29 -15.50
N ILE A 97 13.16 7.63 -16.24
CA ILE A 97 12.87 6.19 -16.13
C ILE A 97 13.07 5.56 -17.52
N ASP A 98 13.95 4.58 -17.64
CA ASP A 98 14.25 3.88 -18.90
C ASP A 98 14.41 4.83 -20.12
N SER A 99 15.26 5.85 -19.95
CA SER A 99 15.55 6.93 -20.92
C SER A 99 14.42 7.92 -21.20
N VAL A 100 13.23 7.76 -20.61
CA VAL A 100 12.14 8.73 -20.69
C VAL A 100 12.35 9.79 -19.62
N LYS A 101 12.59 11.02 -20.07
CA LYS A 101 12.78 12.17 -19.19
C LYS A 101 11.48 12.96 -19.06
N THR A 102 11.05 13.18 -17.82
CA THR A 102 9.90 14.03 -17.46
C THR A 102 10.38 15.13 -16.53
N LYS A 103 9.96 16.37 -16.77
CA LYS A 103 10.33 17.57 -15.99
C LYS A 103 9.10 18.11 -15.27
N ASN A 104 9.33 18.93 -14.25
CA ASN A 104 8.28 19.57 -13.46
C ASN A 104 7.42 18.53 -12.73
N VAL A 105 8.09 17.51 -12.19
CA VAL A 105 7.49 16.39 -11.47
C VAL A 105 7.56 16.67 -9.98
N GLY A 106 6.49 16.42 -9.23
CA GLY A 106 6.50 16.46 -7.77
C GLY A 106 7.21 15.25 -7.19
N ILE A 107 8.11 15.47 -6.24
CA ILE A 107 8.65 14.43 -5.37
C ILE A 107 8.53 14.84 -3.91
N ARG A 108 8.15 13.89 -3.05
CA ARG A 108 8.18 14.05 -1.59
C ARG A 108 8.56 12.77 -0.90
N THR A 109 9.00 12.87 0.36
CA THR A 109 8.99 11.74 1.28
C THR A 109 7.57 11.23 1.51
N LYS A 110 7.44 9.95 1.87
CA LYS A 110 6.13 9.36 2.19
C LYS A 110 6.21 8.30 3.28
N GLY A 111 5.04 8.00 3.82
CA GLY A 111 4.79 6.83 4.67
C GLY A 111 4.50 7.23 6.10
N ASN A 112 4.03 6.26 6.90
CA ASN A 112 3.76 6.49 8.32
C ASN A 112 4.87 5.87 9.19
N SER A 113 4.85 4.54 9.36
CA SER A 113 5.83 3.83 10.20
C SER A 113 7.25 3.91 9.65
N SER A 114 7.44 3.75 8.34
CA SER A 114 8.76 3.81 7.69
C SER A 114 9.36 5.20 7.77
N LEU A 115 8.58 6.25 7.45
CA LEU A 115 9.00 7.66 7.56
C LEU A 115 9.43 8.01 8.98
N ASN A 116 8.56 7.73 9.96
CA ASN A 116 8.82 8.01 11.36
C ASN A 116 10.00 7.21 11.93
N SER A 117 10.27 6.02 11.40
CA SER A 117 11.41 5.20 11.82
C SER A 117 12.72 5.74 11.28
N VAL A 118 12.76 6.15 10.01
CA VAL A 118 13.95 6.78 9.41
C VAL A 118 14.26 8.11 10.11
N LEU A 119 13.23 8.93 10.38
CA LEU A 119 13.32 10.18 11.16
C LEU A 119 14.00 10.04 12.53
N ARG A 120 13.83 8.87 13.19
CA ARG A 120 14.41 8.58 14.51
C ARG A 120 15.74 7.80 14.43
N SER A 121 16.27 7.62 13.22
CA SER A 121 17.51 6.91 12.95
C SER A 121 18.59 7.87 12.44
N ASN A 122 19.76 7.33 12.11
CA ASN A 122 20.82 8.03 11.38
C ASN A 122 20.77 7.78 9.87
N SER A 123 19.70 7.14 9.37
CA SER A 123 19.46 6.90 7.95
C SER A 123 18.68 8.06 7.34
N ASP A 124 18.95 8.36 6.08
CA ASP A 124 18.21 9.26 5.20
C ASP A 124 17.45 8.50 4.10
N ARG A 125 17.33 7.18 4.24
CA ARG A 125 16.71 6.28 3.27
C ARG A 125 15.19 6.31 3.38
N TYR A 126 14.57 7.42 2.97
CA TYR A 126 13.12 7.57 2.95
C TYR A 126 12.47 6.82 1.79
N SER A 127 11.20 6.44 1.96
CA SER A 127 10.36 6.14 0.79
C SER A 127 9.94 7.45 0.12
N PHE A 128 9.72 7.42 -1.19
CA PHE A 128 9.31 8.61 -1.95
C PHE A 128 7.97 8.38 -2.67
N LYS A 129 7.19 9.44 -2.84
CA LYS A 129 6.08 9.51 -3.80
C LYS A 129 6.48 10.47 -4.92
N ILE A 130 6.31 10.02 -6.15
CA ILE A 130 6.48 10.80 -7.37
C ILE A 130 5.10 11.08 -7.94
N ASP A 131 4.87 12.33 -8.30
CA ASP A 131 3.62 12.87 -8.78
C ASP A 131 3.89 13.62 -10.11
N PHE A 132 3.52 12.99 -11.23
CA PHE A 132 3.81 13.49 -12.57
C PHE A 132 2.92 14.66 -12.98
N ASP A 133 1.73 14.82 -12.40
CA ASP A 133 0.79 15.89 -12.72
C ASP A 133 0.76 17.02 -11.68
N HIS A 134 1.58 16.94 -10.62
CA HIS A 134 1.60 17.92 -9.53
C HIS A 134 1.72 19.39 -9.98
N TYR A 135 2.68 19.68 -10.87
CA TYR A 135 2.95 21.05 -11.33
C TYR A 135 2.40 21.33 -12.74
N ILE A 136 2.05 20.28 -13.48
CA ILE A 136 1.49 20.38 -14.83
C ILE A 136 0.30 19.44 -14.91
N GLU A 137 -0.90 20.01 -14.81
CA GLU A 137 -2.17 19.27 -14.90
C GLU A 137 -2.21 18.38 -16.17
N GLY A 138 -2.55 17.10 -15.97
CA GLY A 138 -2.62 16.11 -17.04
C GLY A 138 -1.27 15.58 -17.56
N GLN A 139 -0.13 16.02 -17.01
CA GLN A 139 1.17 15.41 -17.32
C GLN A 139 1.22 13.98 -16.76
N SER A 140 1.73 13.04 -17.55
CA SER A 140 1.91 11.66 -17.11
C SER A 140 3.15 11.03 -17.74
N LEU A 141 3.63 9.95 -17.13
CA LEU A 141 4.63 9.08 -17.72
C LEU A 141 3.92 7.96 -18.53
N SER A 142 3.57 8.26 -19.78
CA SER A 142 2.81 7.35 -20.68
C SER A 142 1.47 6.87 -20.08
N GLY A 143 0.79 7.73 -19.33
CA GLY A 143 -0.46 7.43 -18.61
C GLY A 143 -0.29 7.19 -17.10
N LEU A 144 0.93 6.98 -16.59
CA LEU A 144 1.17 6.88 -15.14
C LEU A 144 1.23 8.27 -14.52
N THR A 145 0.39 8.54 -13.51
CA THR A 145 0.35 9.83 -12.79
C THR A 145 1.08 9.79 -11.45
N LYS A 146 1.01 8.69 -10.70
CA LYS A 146 1.73 8.54 -9.42
C LYS A 146 2.58 7.27 -9.36
N LEU A 147 3.78 7.40 -8.79
CA LEU A 147 4.69 6.28 -8.53
C LEU A 147 5.22 6.33 -7.09
N ASN A 148 5.10 5.21 -6.39
CA ASN A 148 5.65 5.02 -5.06
C ASN A 148 6.98 4.30 -5.14
N LEU A 149 8.00 4.81 -4.44
CA LEU A 149 9.30 4.16 -4.28
C LEU A 149 9.42 3.71 -2.83
N ASN A 150 9.16 2.42 -2.58
CA ASN A 150 9.21 1.83 -1.25
C ASN A 150 10.65 1.41 -0.90
N ASN A 151 11.13 1.86 0.25
CA ASN A 151 12.52 1.72 0.69
C ASN A 151 12.89 0.35 1.29
N GLY A 152 11.94 -0.58 1.38
CA GLY A 152 12.13 -1.92 1.96
C GLY A 152 12.26 -1.91 3.50
N TRP A 153 11.73 -0.89 4.17
CA TRP A 153 11.73 -0.84 5.63
C TRP A 153 10.97 -2.03 6.23
N ASP A 154 11.57 -2.63 7.25
CA ASP A 154 11.06 -3.79 8.00
C ASP A 154 10.94 -5.09 7.18
N ASP A 155 11.63 -5.15 6.04
CA ASP A 155 11.73 -6.35 5.21
C ASP A 155 13.17 -6.65 4.79
N ALA A 156 13.86 -7.47 5.59
CA ALA A 156 15.21 -7.95 5.28
C ALA A 156 15.32 -8.74 3.98
N SER A 157 14.22 -9.32 3.48
CA SER A 157 14.21 -10.01 2.19
C SER A 157 14.05 -9.05 1.01
N CYS A 158 13.53 -7.84 1.24
CA CYS A 158 13.08 -6.92 0.20
C CYS A 158 12.05 -7.52 -0.79
N MET A 159 11.41 -8.65 -0.45
CA MET A 159 10.57 -9.45 -1.35
C MET A 159 9.11 -9.59 -0.91
N ARG A 160 8.75 -9.27 0.34
CA ARG A 160 7.41 -9.60 0.88
C ARG A 160 6.29 -8.94 0.08
N GLU A 161 6.43 -7.65 -0.21
CA GLU A 161 5.43 -6.91 -0.99
C GLU A 161 5.41 -7.37 -2.46
N TYR A 162 6.58 -7.54 -3.08
CA TYR A 162 6.72 -8.05 -4.46
C TYR A 162 6.05 -9.42 -4.64
N LEU A 163 6.36 -10.38 -3.75
CA LEU A 163 5.81 -11.73 -3.80
C LEU A 163 4.30 -11.72 -3.54
N SER A 164 3.84 -10.88 -2.61
CA SER A 164 2.42 -10.76 -2.28
C SER A 164 1.60 -10.26 -3.47
N TYR A 165 1.99 -9.17 -4.13
CA TYR A 165 1.29 -8.71 -5.33
C TYR A 165 1.33 -9.75 -6.44
N SER A 166 2.44 -10.47 -6.58
CA SER A 166 2.54 -11.53 -7.57
C SER A 166 1.56 -12.67 -7.30
N LEU A 167 1.41 -13.08 -6.03
CA LEU A 167 0.49 -14.13 -5.61
C LEU A 167 -0.98 -13.73 -5.71
N LEU A 168 -1.31 -12.50 -5.30
CA LEU A 168 -2.65 -11.92 -5.44
C LEU A 168 -3.07 -11.85 -6.92
N LYS A 169 -2.15 -11.42 -7.79
CA LYS A 169 -2.36 -11.40 -9.25
C LYS A 169 -2.59 -12.80 -9.83
N GLU A 170 -1.82 -13.81 -9.42
CA GLU A 170 -2.04 -15.20 -9.83
C GLU A 170 -3.40 -15.75 -9.36
N MET A 171 -3.93 -15.21 -8.27
CA MET A 171 -5.28 -15.49 -7.76
C MET A 171 -6.35 -14.57 -8.34
N GLY A 172 -6.05 -13.79 -9.39
CA GLY A 172 -7.03 -12.96 -10.08
C GLY A 172 -7.56 -11.78 -9.26
N VAL A 173 -6.81 -11.33 -8.25
CA VAL A 173 -7.09 -10.08 -7.52
C VAL A 173 -6.37 -8.93 -8.23
N PRO A 174 -7.03 -7.81 -8.54
CA PRO A 174 -6.37 -6.64 -9.12
C PRO A 174 -5.30 -6.09 -8.17
N VAL A 175 -4.07 -5.91 -8.65
CA VAL A 175 -2.92 -5.38 -7.88
C VAL A 175 -2.30 -4.18 -8.60
N PRO A 176 -1.67 -3.23 -7.87
CA PRO A 176 -0.87 -2.19 -8.52
C PRO A 176 0.22 -2.83 -9.37
N ALA A 177 0.64 -2.15 -10.43
CA ALA A 177 1.85 -2.53 -11.16
C ALA A 177 3.07 -2.32 -10.27
N TYR A 178 4.04 -3.22 -10.35
CA TYR A 178 5.22 -3.19 -9.49
C TYR A 178 6.45 -3.76 -10.20
N CYS A 179 7.62 -3.23 -9.88
CA CYS A 179 8.93 -3.75 -10.29
C CYS A 179 10.01 -3.24 -9.33
N TYR A 180 11.22 -3.78 -9.40
CA TYR A 180 12.34 -3.24 -8.64
C TYR A 180 12.99 -2.08 -9.38
N ALA A 181 13.48 -1.09 -8.64
CA ALA A 181 14.19 0.06 -9.17
C ALA A 181 15.54 0.24 -8.47
N ASN A 182 16.60 0.52 -9.23
CA ASN A 182 17.84 1.07 -8.70
C ASN A 182 17.77 2.60 -8.82
N LEU A 183 17.68 3.27 -7.67
CA LEU A 183 17.39 4.69 -7.58
C LEU A 183 18.67 5.52 -7.47
N TYR A 184 18.72 6.62 -8.21
CA TYR A 184 19.72 7.68 -8.09
C TYR A 184 19.04 9.03 -7.82
N ILE A 185 19.54 9.80 -6.87
CA ILE A 185 19.10 11.17 -6.58
C ILE A 185 20.32 12.09 -6.70
N ASN A 186 20.25 13.12 -7.54
CA ASN A 186 21.37 14.02 -7.83
C ASN A 186 22.66 13.28 -8.21
N ASP A 187 22.52 12.25 -9.06
CA ASP A 187 23.58 11.34 -9.51
C ASP A 187 24.23 10.47 -8.42
N HIS A 188 23.76 10.57 -7.16
CA HIS A 188 24.17 9.70 -6.06
C HIS A 188 23.26 8.48 -5.96
N PRO A 189 23.82 7.26 -5.79
CA PRO A 189 23.01 6.05 -5.62
C PRO A 189 22.23 6.11 -4.30
N ALA A 190 20.90 6.07 -4.38
CA ALA A 190 20.00 5.93 -3.25
C ALA A 190 19.71 4.47 -2.91
N GLY A 191 19.89 3.54 -3.86
CA GLY A 191 19.85 2.10 -3.64
C GLY A 191 18.68 1.37 -4.31
N LEU A 192 18.40 0.14 -3.87
CA LEU A 192 17.33 -0.71 -4.40
C LEU A 192 15.98 -0.35 -3.76
N TYR A 193 14.96 -0.05 -4.55
CA TYR A 193 13.60 0.25 -4.09
C TYR A 193 12.59 -0.67 -4.80
N LEU A 194 11.42 -0.86 -4.20
CA LEU A 194 10.27 -1.41 -4.93
C LEU A 194 9.46 -0.23 -5.49
N ALA A 195 9.37 -0.15 -6.81
CA ALA A 195 8.56 0.82 -7.53
C ALA A 195 7.13 0.26 -7.66
N VAL A 196 6.14 0.98 -7.12
CA VAL A 196 4.73 0.55 -7.06
C VAL A 196 3.85 1.67 -7.60
N GLU A 197 3.01 1.36 -8.58
CA GLU A 197 1.98 2.26 -9.11
C GLU A 197 1.08 2.81 -7.99
N GLY A 198 0.72 4.09 -8.07
CA GLY A 198 -0.31 4.65 -7.19
C GLY A 198 -1.70 4.12 -7.53
N VAL A 199 -2.40 3.59 -6.52
CA VAL A 199 -3.80 3.16 -6.65
C VAL A 199 -4.71 4.39 -6.59
N GLU A 200 -4.77 5.10 -7.73
CA GLU A 200 -5.54 6.32 -7.99
C GLU A 200 -6.10 6.22 -9.44
N GLU A 201 -6.34 7.35 -10.11
CA GLU A 201 -6.93 7.43 -11.47
C GLU A 201 -6.28 6.48 -12.49
N ALA A 202 -4.96 6.58 -12.69
CA ALA A 202 -4.26 5.77 -13.70
C ALA A 202 -4.39 4.25 -13.49
N TYR A 203 -4.48 3.81 -12.22
CA TYR A 203 -4.73 2.42 -11.87
C TYR A 203 -6.18 2.03 -12.18
N ALA A 204 -7.14 2.88 -11.81
CA ALA A 204 -8.56 2.64 -12.01
C ALA A 204 -8.90 2.56 -13.50
N GLU A 205 -8.37 3.48 -14.30
CA GLU A 205 -8.51 3.46 -15.76
C GLU A 205 -7.96 2.18 -16.38
N ARG A 206 -6.83 1.68 -15.87
CA ARG A 206 -6.18 0.48 -16.40
C ARG A 206 -6.99 -0.79 -16.16
N TYR A 207 -7.65 -0.92 -15.00
CA TYR A 207 -8.42 -2.13 -14.68
C TYR A 207 -9.89 -2.04 -15.08
N PHE A 208 -10.49 -0.86 -14.96
CA PHE A 208 -11.93 -0.67 -15.04
C PHE A 208 -12.36 0.26 -16.19
N GLY A 209 -11.40 0.84 -16.92
CA GLY A 209 -11.65 1.70 -18.07
C GLY A 209 -11.85 3.17 -17.69
N GLN A 210 -11.93 4.03 -18.70
CA GLN A 210 -11.98 5.50 -18.55
C GLN A 210 -13.22 6.03 -17.81
N ASP A 211 -14.28 5.23 -17.68
CA ASP A 211 -15.50 5.57 -16.94
C ASP A 211 -15.61 4.76 -15.65
N HIS A 212 -14.46 4.42 -15.04
CA HIS A 212 -14.42 3.69 -13.78
C HIS A 212 -15.21 4.41 -12.68
N GLY A 213 -15.66 3.65 -11.68
CA GLY A 213 -16.28 4.20 -10.48
C GLY A 213 -15.26 4.75 -9.47
N THR A 214 -15.67 4.80 -8.19
CA THR A 214 -14.94 5.54 -7.15
C THR A 214 -14.01 4.62 -6.34
N LEU A 215 -12.74 4.99 -6.21
CA LEU A 215 -11.80 4.36 -5.29
C LEU A 215 -11.80 5.07 -3.93
N TYR A 216 -12.01 4.33 -2.86
CA TYR A 216 -11.89 4.79 -1.48
C TYR A 216 -10.66 4.17 -0.80
N LYS A 217 -9.93 4.99 -0.04
CA LYS A 217 -8.80 4.57 0.78
C LYS A 217 -9.08 4.84 2.26
N PRO A 218 -8.70 3.93 3.18
CA PRO A 218 -8.75 4.18 4.60
C PRO A 218 -7.66 5.19 5.02
N TYR A 219 -8.06 6.21 5.77
CA TYR A 219 -7.22 7.19 6.43
C TYR A 219 -7.62 7.34 7.89
N GLY A 220 -6.66 7.73 8.73
CA GLY A 220 -6.92 8.09 10.13
C GLY A 220 -7.08 6.92 11.09
N ASP A 221 -7.50 7.25 12.31
CA ASP A 221 -7.60 6.31 13.43
C ASP A 221 -8.80 5.37 13.31
N ARG A 222 -8.73 4.25 14.04
CA ARG A 222 -9.84 3.30 14.23
C ARG A 222 -11.15 4.00 14.63
N GLY A 223 -12.28 3.46 14.17
CA GLY A 223 -13.61 3.97 14.55
C GLY A 223 -14.05 5.21 13.77
N LYS A 224 -13.41 5.49 12.62
CA LYS A 224 -13.82 6.50 11.65
C LYS A 224 -14.46 5.88 10.40
N GLY A 225 -14.99 4.67 10.53
CA GLY A 225 -15.65 3.92 9.45
C GLY A 225 -14.72 3.04 8.60
N ASN A 226 -13.40 3.15 8.77
CA ASN A 226 -12.40 2.31 8.09
C ASN A 226 -12.40 0.83 8.56
N ASP A 227 -13.12 0.51 9.62
CA ASP A 227 -13.42 -0.86 10.05
C ASP A 227 -14.67 -1.46 9.36
N LEU A 228 -15.43 -0.64 8.63
CA LEU A 228 -16.68 -0.99 7.97
C LEU A 228 -17.80 -1.38 8.95
N VAL A 229 -17.73 -0.92 10.20
CA VAL A 229 -18.80 -1.08 11.18
C VAL A 229 -19.87 -0.03 10.93
N TYR A 230 -21.12 -0.46 10.78
CA TYR A 230 -22.25 0.44 10.56
C TYR A 230 -22.58 1.22 11.84
N SER A 231 -22.60 2.55 11.75
CA SER A 231 -23.00 3.44 12.85
C SER A 231 -24.34 4.12 12.59
N ASP A 232 -24.46 4.79 11.45
CA ASP A 232 -25.64 5.51 11.01
C ASP A 232 -25.61 5.73 9.48
N ASP A 233 -26.61 6.46 8.97
CA ASP A 233 -26.72 6.79 7.54
C ASP A 233 -25.95 8.06 7.14
N ASN A 234 -25.12 8.64 8.03
CA ASN A 234 -24.39 9.88 7.75
C ASN A 234 -22.98 9.59 7.24
N ILE A 235 -22.63 10.07 6.04
CA ILE A 235 -21.30 9.87 5.45
C ILE A 235 -20.15 10.39 6.33
N GLU A 236 -20.38 11.45 7.11
CA GLU A 236 -19.36 12.02 8.01
C GLU A 236 -18.89 11.04 9.10
N SER A 237 -19.74 10.08 9.46
CA SER A 237 -19.38 8.99 10.40
C SER A 237 -18.31 8.05 9.81
N TYR A 238 -18.15 8.07 8.49
CA TYR A 238 -17.20 7.26 7.73
C TYR A 238 -16.05 8.10 7.15
N SER A 239 -15.72 9.23 7.78
CA SER A 239 -14.64 10.16 7.37
C SER A 239 -13.24 9.55 7.25
N GLY A 240 -13.03 8.34 7.79
CA GLY A 240 -11.83 7.55 7.59
C GLY A 240 -11.79 6.81 6.25
N LEU A 241 -12.82 6.88 5.40
CA LEU A 241 -12.80 6.37 4.04
C LEU A 241 -12.92 7.55 3.08
N GLN A 242 -11.84 7.86 2.37
CA GLN A 242 -11.78 9.02 1.48
C GLN A 242 -11.60 8.58 0.04
N ALA A 243 -12.31 9.24 -0.86
CA ALA A 243 -12.15 9.01 -2.29
C ALA A 243 -10.76 9.50 -2.74
N VAL A 244 -10.09 8.70 -3.56
CA VAL A 244 -8.78 9.00 -4.17
C VAL A 244 -8.85 9.07 -5.69
N THR A 245 -10.07 8.97 -6.22
CA THR A 245 -10.45 9.28 -7.61
C THR A 245 -11.62 10.25 -7.57
N ASP A 246 -11.96 10.79 -8.73
CA ASP A 246 -13.20 11.53 -8.92
C ASP A 246 -14.39 10.69 -8.45
N SER A 247 -15.13 11.24 -7.47
CA SER A 247 -16.29 10.56 -6.89
C SER A 247 -17.47 10.63 -7.86
N LYS A 248 -18.03 9.49 -8.24
CA LYS A 248 -19.28 9.44 -9.00
C LYS A 248 -20.46 9.87 -8.11
N GLU A 249 -21.46 10.50 -8.73
CA GLU A 249 -22.71 10.85 -8.05
C GLU A 249 -23.34 9.59 -7.43
N GLY A 250 -23.68 9.64 -6.14
CA GLY A 250 -24.28 8.53 -5.42
C GLY A 250 -23.31 7.55 -4.75
N SER A 251 -21.98 7.68 -4.95
CA SER A 251 -20.99 6.73 -4.43
C SER A 251 -20.96 6.71 -2.89
N ASN A 252 -21.09 7.87 -2.25
CA ASN A 252 -21.10 7.96 -0.78
C ASN A 252 -22.36 7.33 -0.19
N GLU A 253 -23.52 7.54 -0.82
CA GLU A 253 -24.77 6.88 -0.45
C GLU A 253 -24.68 5.36 -0.68
N ALA A 254 -24.02 4.92 -1.75
CA ALA A 254 -23.77 3.52 -2.02
C ALA A 254 -22.84 2.90 -0.96
N LEU A 255 -21.80 3.61 -0.53
CA LEU A 255 -20.88 3.18 0.52
C LEU A 255 -21.61 2.93 1.84
N VAL A 256 -22.41 3.90 2.28
CA VAL A 256 -23.21 3.79 3.52
C VAL A 256 -24.21 2.64 3.43
N LYS A 257 -24.89 2.48 2.27
CA LYS A 257 -25.81 1.36 2.03
C LYS A 257 -25.11 0.00 2.07
N MET A 258 -23.95 -0.12 1.44
CA MET A 258 -23.14 -1.34 1.46
C MET A 258 -22.73 -1.68 2.90
N ILE A 259 -22.21 -0.70 3.65
CA ILE A 259 -21.81 -0.91 5.06
C ILE A 259 -23.01 -1.37 5.91
N ARG A 260 -24.19 -0.74 5.76
CA ARG A 260 -25.41 -1.18 6.45
C ARG A 260 -25.77 -2.62 6.08
N ALA A 261 -25.89 -2.93 4.78
CA ALA A 261 -26.29 -4.24 4.29
C ALA A 261 -25.32 -5.34 4.74
N LEU A 262 -24.01 -5.03 4.73
CA LEU A 262 -22.96 -5.89 5.25
C LEU A 262 -23.19 -6.22 6.73
N ASN A 263 -23.33 -5.20 7.59
CA ASN A 263 -23.48 -5.40 9.04
C ASN A 263 -24.77 -6.13 9.40
N GLU A 264 -25.83 -5.97 8.61
CA GLU A 264 -27.09 -6.70 8.77
C GLU A 264 -27.04 -8.12 8.16
N GLY A 265 -26.01 -8.45 7.38
CA GLY A 265 -25.88 -9.75 6.70
C GLY A 265 -26.93 -9.97 5.60
N ARG A 266 -27.40 -8.91 4.95
CA ARG A 266 -28.51 -8.97 3.96
C ARG A 266 -28.03 -8.62 2.56
N ASP A 267 -28.53 -9.37 1.58
CA ASP A 267 -28.35 -9.10 0.14
C ASP A 267 -26.89 -8.83 -0.27
N LEU A 268 -25.94 -9.53 0.35
CA LEU A 268 -24.50 -9.23 0.25
C LEU A 268 -23.99 -9.22 -1.21
N GLU A 269 -24.47 -10.12 -2.07
CA GLU A 269 -24.12 -10.18 -3.50
C GLU A 269 -24.64 -8.98 -4.32
N THR A 270 -25.53 -8.16 -3.76
CA THR A 270 -25.96 -6.91 -4.40
C THR A 270 -24.89 -5.82 -4.25
N TYR A 271 -24.18 -5.83 -3.12
CA TYR A 271 -23.30 -4.73 -2.72
C TYR A 271 -21.82 -5.10 -2.75
N LEU A 272 -21.47 -6.39 -2.75
CA LEU A 272 -20.10 -6.86 -2.65
C LEU A 272 -19.79 -7.87 -3.75
N ASN A 273 -18.62 -7.73 -4.38
CA ASN A 273 -18.05 -8.75 -5.25
C ASN A 273 -17.50 -9.90 -4.39
N ILE A 274 -18.39 -10.79 -3.96
CA ILE A 274 -18.09 -11.83 -2.96
C ILE A 274 -16.94 -12.71 -3.45
N ASP A 275 -16.97 -13.11 -4.71
CA ASP A 275 -15.99 -13.99 -5.31
C ASP A 275 -14.56 -13.43 -5.24
N GLU A 276 -14.37 -12.16 -5.63
CA GLU A 276 -13.07 -11.49 -5.55
C GLU A 276 -12.61 -11.29 -4.10
N ILE A 277 -13.52 -10.88 -3.21
CA ILE A 277 -13.23 -10.62 -1.81
C ILE A 277 -12.80 -11.90 -1.09
N LEU A 278 -13.43 -13.05 -1.38
CA LEU A 278 -13.01 -14.33 -0.80
C LEU A 278 -11.63 -14.77 -1.31
N ARG A 279 -11.28 -14.51 -2.58
CA ARG A 279 -9.92 -14.75 -3.09
C ARG A 279 -8.88 -13.86 -2.40
N TYR A 280 -9.19 -12.57 -2.25
CA TYR A 280 -8.36 -11.63 -1.49
C TYR A 280 -8.10 -12.15 -0.07
N PHE A 281 -9.15 -12.48 0.69
CA PHE A 281 -9.00 -12.91 2.07
C PHE A 281 -8.32 -14.28 2.18
N ALA A 282 -8.51 -15.19 1.22
CA ALA A 282 -7.80 -16.46 1.20
C ALA A 282 -6.29 -16.23 1.11
N VAL A 283 -5.83 -15.36 0.20
CA VAL A 283 -4.41 -15.02 0.06
C VAL A 283 -3.91 -14.26 1.29
N ASN A 284 -4.58 -13.17 1.70
CA ASN A 284 -4.14 -12.33 2.82
C ASN A 284 -4.03 -13.13 4.15
N THR A 285 -4.96 -14.04 4.39
CA THR A 285 -4.94 -14.94 5.55
C THR A 285 -3.81 -15.96 5.46
N VAL A 286 -3.59 -16.59 4.31
CA VAL A 286 -2.46 -17.53 4.17
C VAL A 286 -1.14 -16.79 4.35
N LEU A 287 -1.01 -15.56 3.85
CA LEU A 287 0.20 -14.75 4.04
C LEU A 287 0.37 -14.18 5.46
N VAL A 288 -0.60 -14.33 6.36
CA VAL A 288 -0.54 -13.79 7.74
C VAL A 288 -0.21 -12.28 7.71
N ASN A 289 -0.88 -11.53 6.83
CA ASN A 289 -0.67 -10.09 6.72
C ASN A 289 -1.56 -9.34 7.72
N MET A 290 -1.04 -9.09 8.92
CA MET A 290 -1.79 -8.45 10.00
C MET A 290 -1.66 -6.92 10.04
N ASP A 291 -0.79 -6.32 9.23
CA ASP A 291 -0.85 -4.86 8.99
C ASP A 291 -1.85 -4.57 7.87
N SER A 292 -3.10 -4.97 8.10
CA SER A 292 -4.18 -4.91 7.11
C SER A 292 -5.53 -4.75 7.80
N TYR A 293 -6.62 -4.80 7.02
CA TYR A 293 -7.98 -4.87 7.55
C TYR A 293 -8.14 -5.97 8.62
N GLN A 294 -7.56 -7.16 8.44
CA GLN A 294 -7.72 -8.28 9.39
C GLN A 294 -7.06 -8.06 10.75
N GLY A 295 -6.05 -7.20 10.82
CA GLY A 295 -5.33 -6.93 12.06
C GLY A 295 -5.86 -5.70 12.77
N GLN A 296 -5.03 -5.17 13.67
CA GLN A 296 -5.46 -4.13 14.57
C GLN A 296 -5.88 -2.87 13.78
N PHE A 297 -5.10 -2.37 12.85
CA PHE A 297 -5.20 -0.95 12.54
C PHE A 297 -6.15 -0.54 11.39
N THR A 298 -6.83 -1.47 10.71
CA THR A 298 -7.90 -1.17 9.72
C THR A 298 -7.45 -0.26 8.56
N HIS A 299 -6.29 -0.56 8.01
CA HIS A 299 -5.75 0.12 6.82
C HIS A 299 -5.16 -0.88 5.82
N ASN A 300 -4.40 -0.38 4.83
CA ASN A 300 -3.72 -1.16 3.80
C ASN A 300 -4.68 -1.95 2.88
N TYR A 301 -5.74 -1.27 2.48
CA TYR A 301 -6.68 -1.73 1.45
C TYR A 301 -7.26 -0.55 0.68
N TYR A 302 -7.95 -0.82 -0.42
CA TYR A 302 -8.86 0.13 -1.07
C TYR A 302 -10.22 -0.54 -1.29
N LEU A 303 -11.27 0.26 -1.35
CA LEU A 303 -12.56 -0.16 -1.88
C LEU A 303 -12.74 0.44 -3.26
N TYR A 304 -13.17 -0.36 -4.22
CA TYR A 304 -13.62 0.13 -5.52
C TYR A 304 -15.13 0.00 -5.60
N GLU A 305 -15.82 1.11 -5.78
CA GLU A 305 -17.27 1.19 -5.98
C GLU A 305 -17.57 1.35 -7.46
N GLU A 306 -18.49 0.54 -7.99
CA GLU A 306 -19.09 0.78 -9.30
C GLU A 306 -20.56 0.35 -9.29
N ASN A 307 -21.47 1.31 -9.54
CA ASN A 307 -22.92 1.07 -9.60
C ASN A 307 -23.49 0.40 -8.34
N GLY A 308 -22.95 0.72 -7.17
CA GLY A 308 -23.32 0.17 -5.87
C GLY A 308 -22.66 -1.16 -5.51
N LEU A 309 -21.84 -1.74 -6.40
CA LEU A 309 -21.08 -2.96 -6.13
C LEU A 309 -19.65 -2.62 -5.72
N PHE A 310 -19.19 -3.20 -4.61
CA PHE A 310 -17.88 -2.94 -4.04
C PHE A 310 -16.93 -4.13 -4.20
N SER A 311 -15.69 -3.82 -4.61
CA SER A 311 -14.55 -4.73 -4.65
C SER A 311 -13.50 -4.32 -3.62
N PHE A 312 -12.61 -5.23 -3.22
CA PHE A 312 -11.64 -5.02 -2.15
C PHE A 312 -10.22 -5.25 -2.66
N LEU A 313 -9.40 -4.20 -2.63
CA LEU A 313 -8.13 -4.17 -3.33
C LEU A 313 -6.93 -4.09 -2.35
N PRO A 314 -5.81 -4.77 -2.65
CA PRO A 314 -4.62 -4.83 -1.81
C PRO A 314 -3.79 -3.56 -1.86
N TRP A 315 -3.16 -3.23 -0.73
CA TRP A 315 -2.14 -2.20 -0.62
C TRP A 315 -1.13 -2.53 0.47
N ASP A 316 0.14 -2.12 0.31
CA ASP A 316 1.20 -2.13 1.33
C ASP A 316 1.40 -3.48 2.06
N TYR A 317 2.01 -4.43 1.34
CA TYR A 317 2.20 -5.81 1.80
C TYR A 317 3.62 -6.08 2.35
N ASN A 318 4.37 -5.06 2.75
CA ASN A 318 5.74 -5.24 3.26
C ASN A 318 5.79 -6.07 4.56
N LEU A 319 4.74 -6.03 5.39
CA LEU A 319 4.63 -6.79 6.65
C LEU A 319 3.83 -8.10 6.54
N SER A 320 3.63 -8.58 5.31
CA SER A 320 3.10 -9.92 5.02
C SER A 320 4.12 -11.03 5.35
N PHE A 321 3.79 -12.29 5.13
CA PHE A 321 4.59 -13.45 5.53
C PHE A 321 4.92 -13.43 7.03
N GLY A 322 3.94 -13.07 7.86
CA GLY A 322 4.10 -12.93 9.31
C GLY A 322 5.02 -11.78 9.76
N GLY A 323 5.38 -10.86 8.86
CA GLY A 323 6.25 -9.71 9.13
C GLY A 323 5.74 -8.80 10.25
N PHE A 324 4.43 -8.80 10.51
CA PHE A 324 3.81 -8.06 11.61
C PHE A 324 3.83 -8.77 12.98
N GLY A 325 4.90 -9.50 13.29
CA GLY A 325 5.10 -10.12 14.62
C GLY A 325 4.16 -11.29 14.96
N GLY A 326 3.51 -11.90 13.97
CA GLY A 326 2.49 -12.96 14.16
C GLY A 326 2.96 -14.40 13.97
N GLY A 327 4.22 -14.62 13.59
CA GLY A 327 4.72 -15.96 13.26
C GLY A 327 3.96 -16.59 12.08
N THR A 328 3.84 -17.92 12.08
CA THR A 328 3.21 -18.70 10.98
C THR A 328 1.80 -19.21 11.34
N ALA A 329 1.43 -19.19 12.62
CA ALA A 329 0.17 -19.73 13.11
C ALA A 329 -0.94 -18.67 13.04
N LEU A 330 -1.99 -18.96 12.28
CA LEU A 330 -3.20 -18.15 12.21
C LEU A 330 -4.39 -19.06 11.88
N SER A 331 -5.43 -18.96 12.70
CA SER A 331 -6.73 -19.59 12.50
C SER A 331 -7.33 -19.19 11.15
N ILE A 332 -7.81 -20.13 10.33
CA ILE A 332 -8.37 -19.82 9.01
C ILE A 332 -9.82 -19.31 9.08
N ASP A 333 -10.59 -19.69 10.11
CA ASP A 333 -12.00 -19.32 10.31
C ASP A 333 -12.19 -18.16 11.30
N GLN A 334 -11.13 -17.77 12.00
CA GLN A 334 -11.06 -16.54 12.78
C GLN A 334 -9.70 -15.86 12.53
N PRO A 335 -9.38 -15.44 11.29
CA PRO A 335 -8.05 -14.97 10.94
C PRO A 335 -7.89 -13.49 11.30
N VAL A 336 -8.07 -13.15 12.57
CA VAL A 336 -7.92 -11.78 13.10
C VAL A 336 -6.95 -11.76 14.26
N SER A 337 -6.27 -10.62 14.46
CA SER A 337 -5.34 -10.43 15.59
C SER A 337 -5.50 -9.03 16.18
N GLY A 338 -5.52 -8.93 17.52
CA GLY A 338 -5.77 -7.67 18.23
C GLY A 338 -7.17 -7.08 18.01
N THR A 339 -8.12 -7.91 17.56
CA THR A 339 -9.51 -7.54 17.24
C THR A 339 -10.41 -8.79 17.17
N THR A 340 -11.68 -8.65 16.84
CA THR A 340 -12.66 -9.75 16.66
C THR A 340 -13.29 -9.70 15.28
N LEU A 341 -13.93 -10.79 14.84
CA LEU A 341 -14.67 -10.81 13.57
C LEU A 341 -15.86 -9.83 13.56
N ASP A 342 -16.49 -9.58 14.72
CA ASP A 342 -17.56 -8.58 14.83
C ASP A 342 -17.04 -7.15 14.59
N GLN A 343 -15.78 -6.89 14.93
CA GLN A 343 -15.09 -5.63 14.62
C GLN A 343 -14.55 -5.61 13.19
N ARG A 344 -14.65 -6.71 12.44
CA ARG A 344 -14.23 -6.87 11.04
C ARG A 344 -15.39 -7.41 10.21
N PRO A 345 -16.52 -6.68 10.15
CA PRO A 345 -17.77 -7.19 9.58
C PRO A 345 -17.62 -7.70 8.15
N LEU A 346 -16.73 -7.11 7.33
CA LEU A 346 -16.53 -7.58 5.96
C LEU A 346 -16.12 -9.06 5.92
N LEU A 347 -15.16 -9.45 6.75
CA LEU A 347 -14.76 -10.85 6.83
C LEU A 347 -15.74 -11.66 7.70
N GLY A 348 -16.12 -11.13 8.86
CA GLY A 348 -16.98 -11.82 9.83
C GLY A 348 -18.31 -12.28 9.21
N LYS A 349 -19.01 -11.38 8.52
CA LYS A 349 -20.31 -11.67 7.89
C LYS A 349 -20.21 -12.60 6.70
N LEU A 350 -19.11 -12.56 5.95
CA LEU A 350 -18.89 -13.53 4.89
C LEU A 350 -18.67 -14.93 5.45
N LEU A 351 -17.90 -15.07 6.54
CA LEU A 351 -17.63 -16.38 7.16
C LEU A 351 -18.81 -16.96 7.95
N GLU A 352 -19.79 -16.13 8.35
CA GLU A 352 -21.09 -16.61 8.89
C GLU A 352 -21.89 -17.38 7.83
N VAL A 353 -21.75 -17.03 6.54
CA VAL A 353 -22.43 -17.70 5.43
C VAL A 353 -21.66 -18.97 5.04
N ARG A 354 -22.20 -20.14 5.42
CA ARG A 354 -21.57 -21.45 5.16
C ARG A 354 -21.08 -21.63 3.72
N ALA A 355 -21.91 -21.25 2.73
CA ALA A 355 -21.57 -21.34 1.32
C ALA A 355 -20.30 -20.54 0.96
N TYR A 356 -20.16 -19.32 1.49
CA TYR A 356 -19.00 -18.47 1.21
C TYR A 356 -17.76 -18.99 1.92
N LYS A 357 -17.93 -19.46 3.16
CA LYS A 357 -16.86 -20.12 3.91
C LYS A 357 -16.30 -21.35 3.19
N ASP A 358 -17.18 -22.19 2.64
CA ASP A 358 -16.78 -23.37 1.84
C ASP A 358 -15.97 -22.95 0.60
N VAL A 359 -16.38 -21.88 -0.10
CA VAL A 359 -15.63 -21.33 -1.26
C VAL A 359 -14.28 -20.73 -0.83
N TYR A 360 -14.25 -20.00 0.28
CA TYR A 360 -13.02 -19.46 0.84
C TYR A 360 -12.00 -20.56 1.20
N HIS A 361 -12.45 -21.67 1.79
CA HIS A 361 -11.60 -22.85 2.03
C HIS A 361 -11.10 -23.49 0.74
N GLN A 362 -11.95 -23.56 -0.30
CA GLN A 362 -11.52 -24.03 -1.63
C GLN A 362 -10.44 -23.13 -2.22
N TYR A 363 -10.57 -21.81 -2.09
CA TYR A 363 -9.55 -20.87 -2.53
C TYR A 363 -8.24 -21.00 -1.75
N MET A 364 -8.29 -21.19 -0.43
CA MET A 364 -7.09 -21.46 0.36
C MET A 364 -6.40 -22.74 -0.09
N LYS A 365 -7.16 -23.82 -0.28
CA LYS A 365 -6.63 -25.10 -0.77
C LYS A 365 -5.97 -24.95 -2.15
N ALA A 366 -6.67 -24.32 -3.09
CA ALA A 366 -6.16 -24.05 -4.42
C ALA A 366 -4.91 -23.16 -4.39
N PHE A 367 -4.83 -22.21 -3.45
CA PHE A 367 -3.69 -21.34 -3.28
C PHE A 367 -2.45 -22.10 -2.79
N ILE A 368 -2.56 -22.87 -1.70
CA ILE A 368 -1.44 -23.62 -1.10
C ILE A 368 -0.96 -24.80 -1.95
N GLU A 369 -1.85 -25.41 -2.75
CA GLU A 369 -1.50 -26.46 -3.71
C GLU A 369 -1.04 -25.88 -5.07
N GLY A 370 -1.35 -24.61 -5.32
CA GLY A 370 -1.16 -23.91 -6.59
C GLY A 370 -0.03 -22.89 -6.53
N PRO A 371 -0.29 -21.57 -6.59
CA PRO A 371 0.74 -20.52 -6.59
C PRO A 371 1.68 -20.54 -5.38
N PHE A 372 1.15 -20.86 -4.20
CA PHE A 372 1.91 -20.83 -2.94
C PHE A 372 2.60 -22.15 -2.60
N ALA A 373 2.50 -23.17 -3.47
CA ALA A 373 3.15 -24.45 -3.24
C ALA A 373 4.67 -24.29 -3.05
N LEU A 374 5.24 -25.01 -2.07
CA LEU A 374 6.63 -24.84 -1.63
C LEU A 374 7.63 -24.82 -2.79
N GLY A 375 7.56 -25.78 -3.71
CA GLY A 375 8.47 -25.85 -4.85
C GLY A 375 8.40 -24.65 -5.80
N LYS A 376 7.21 -24.09 -6.02
CA LYS A 376 7.04 -22.89 -6.84
C LYS A 376 7.56 -21.66 -6.12
N MET A 377 7.25 -21.53 -4.84
CA MET A 377 7.68 -20.37 -4.06
C MET A 377 9.19 -20.35 -3.84
N THR A 378 9.83 -21.48 -3.54
CA THR A 378 11.30 -21.54 -3.44
C THR A 378 11.97 -21.15 -4.76
N ALA A 379 11.44 -21.62 -5.90
CA ALA A 379 11.97 -21.22 -7.21
C ALA A 379 11.76 -19.72 -7.51
N LYS A 380 10.62 -19.15 -7.10
CA LYS A 380 10.30 -17.73 -7.26
C LYS A 380 11.18 -16.85 -6.37
N ILE A 381 11.41 -17.26 -5.13
CA ILE A 381 12.32 -16.59 -4.19
C ILE A 381 13.72 -16.58 -4.77
N GLU A 382 14.24 -17.71 -5.25
CA GLU A 382 15.60 -17.77 -5.83
C GLU A 382 15.72 -16.90 -7.08
N LYS A 383 14.75 -16.98 -8.00
CA LYS A 383 14.73 -16.11 -9.19
C LYS A 383 14.76 -14.62 -8.80
N THR A 384 13.97 -14.25 -7.79
CA THR A 384 13.91 -12.87 -7.31
C THR A 384 15.21 -12.48 -6.61
N ALA A 385 15.82 -13.39 -5.83
CA ALA A 385 17.09 -13.19 -5.19
C ALA A 385 18.20 -12.94 -6.23
N ASP A 386 18.28 -13.77 -7.27
CA ASP A 386 19.22 -13.59 -8.37
C ASP A 386 19.08 -12.23 -9.05
N LEU A 387 17.85 -11.76 -9.23
CA LEU A 387 17.56 -10.44 -9.81
C LEU A 387 18.07 -9.29 -8.94
N ILE A 388 17.85 -9.33 -7.63
CA ILE A 388 18.08 -8.16 -6.75
C ILE A 388 19.36 -8.21 -5.93
N ARG A 389 19.96 -9.40 -5.72
CA ARG A 389 21.17 -9.60 -4.90
C ARG A 389 22.34 -8.68 -5.30
N PRO A 390 22.63 -8.42 -6.59
CA PRO A 390 23.68 -7.47 -6.97
C PRO A 390 23.40 -6.06 -6.43
N TYR A 391 22.14 -5.63 -6.49
CA TYR A 391 21.71 -4.30 -6.04
C TYR A 391 21.73 -4.19 -4.52
N VAL A 392 21.21 -5.20 -3.80
CA VAL A 392 21.32 -5.30 -2.33
C VAL A 392 22.78 -5.23 -1.88
N THR A 393 23.67 -5.92 -2.59
CA THR A 393 25.11 -5.93 -2.27
C THR A 393 25.71 -4.52 -2.41
N SER A 394 25.44 -3.84 -3.53
CA SER A 394 25.98 -2.52 -3.84
C SER A 394 25.29 -1.36 -3.15
N ASP A 395 24.12 -1.57 -2.54
CA ASP A 395 23.31 -0.52 -1.93
C ASP A 395 24.05 0.14 -0.75
N PRO A 396 24.39 1.44 -0.84
CA PRO A 396 25.13 2.15 0.21
C PRO A 396 24.24 2.57 1.39
N THR A 397 22.93 2.54 1.24
CA THR A 397 21.96 3.01 2.24
C THR A 397 21.14 1.88 2.88
N LYS A 398 21.40 0.61 2.49
CA LYS A 398 20.68 -0.59 2.95
C LYS A 398 20.46 -0.64 4.46
N PHE A 399 19.23 -1.02 4.86
CA PHE A 399 18.88 -1.29 6.25
C PHE A 399 19.47 -2.60 6.79
N TYR A 400 19.68 -3.58 5.91
CA TYR A 400 20.09 -4.94 6.26
C TYR A 400 21.36 -5.35 5.52
N THR A 401 22.18 -6.19 6.15
CA THR A 401 23.37 -6.75 5.51
C THR A 401 23.00 -7.81 4.47
N LEU A 402 23.94 -8.15 3.58
CA LEU A 402 23.75 -9.27 2.65
C LEU A 402 23.52 -10.59 3.40
N GLU A 403 24.17 -10.79 4.55
CA GLU A 403 23.94 -11.99 5.36
C GLU A 403 22.50 -12.06 5.90
N GLN A 404 21.96 -10.94 6.40
CA GLN A 404 20.57 -10.87 6.86
C GLN A 404 19.58 -11.10 5.72
N PHE A 405 19.88 -10.59 4.52
CA PHE A 405 19.10 -10.88 3.31
C PHE A 405 19.06 -12.38 2.98
N GLU A 406 20.22 -13.04 2.95
CA GLU A 406 20.30 -14.49 2.66
C GLU A 406 19.60 -15.33 3.74
N GLN A 407 19.68 -14.92 5.02
CA GLN A 407 18.91 -15.54 6.09
C GLN A 407 17.41 -15.32 5.90
N ALA A 408 16.98 -14.12 5.51
CA ALA A 408 15.58 -13.75 5.34
C ALA A 408 14.88 -14.48 4.19
N ILE A 409 15.59 -14.83 3.11
CA ILE A 409 15.00 -15.60 2.00
C ILE A 409 14.97 -17.12 2.28
N GLY A 410 15.88 -17.61 3.11
CA GLY A 410 16.01 -19.02 3.46
C GLY A 410 15.20 -19.44 4.69
N GLU A 411 15.87 -20.11 5.63
CA GLU A 411 15.26 -20.65 6.86
C GLU A 411 15.12 -19.61 7.99
N GLY A 412 15.76 -18.45 7.85
CA GLY A 412 15.83 -17.43 8.89
C GLY A 412 17.08 -17.55 9.77
N SER A 413 17.04 -16.92 10.95
CA SER A 413 18.12 -16.94 11.94
C SER A 413 17.66 -17.57 13.24
N SER A 414 18.56 -18.34 13.90
CA SER A 414 18.32 -18.90 15.23
C SER A 414 18.80 -18.00 16.38
N GLN A 415 19.45 -16.88 16.03
CA GLN A 415 20.06 -15.93 16.96
C GLN A 415 19.25 -14.64 16.96
N GLU A 416 18.94 -14.09 18.14
CA GLU A 416 18.45 -12.71 18.24
C GLU A 416 19.53 -11.75 17.71
N PRO A 417 19.17 -10.70 16.96
CA PRO A 417 20.16 -9.74 16.46
C PRO A 417 20.93 -9.11 17.63
N THR A 418 22.25 -9.06 17.53
CA THR A 418 23.10 -8.43 18.54
C THR A 418 22.95 -6.91 18.49
N THR A 419 23.04 -6.25 19.65
CA THR A 419 22.85 -4.80 19.81
C THR A 419 23.78 -3.93 18.94
N ASP A 420 24.92 -4.46 18.49
CA ASP A 420 25.84 -3.74 17.58
C ASP A 420 25.29 -3.59 16.16
N SER A 421 24.39 -4.48 15.72
CA SER A 421 23.69 -4.38 14.43
C SER A 421 22.59 -3.31 14.39
N MET A 422 22.26 -2.72 15.55
CA MET A 422 21.19 -1.72 15.74
C MET A 422 21.73 -0.35 16.18
N THR A 423 23.00 -0.04 15.94
CA THR A 423 23.66 1.22 16.38
C THR A 423 23.17 2.48 15.66
N THR A 424 22.14 2.39 14.82
CA THR A 424 21.63 3.49 14.00
C THR A 424 20.48 4.29 14.64
N PHE A 425 19.93 3.88 15.79
CA PHE A 425 18.78 4.57 16.39
C PHE A 425 19.19 5.46 17.59
N ARG A 426 19.20 6.78 17.38
CA ARG A 426 19.48 7.76 18.42
C ARG A 426 18.17 8.34 18.97
N GLY A 427 17.67 7.78 20.06
CA GLY A 427 16.67 8.45 20.91
C GLY A 427 15.48 7.60 21.35
N GLY A 428 15.47 7.25 22.64
CA GLY A 428 14.24 7.24 23.44
C GLY A 428 13.27 6.07 23.31
N PHE A 429 13.36 5.20 22.31
CA PHE A 429 12.77 3.86 22.39
C PHE A 429 13.83 2.92 22.94
N GLY A 430 13.88 2.81 24.27
CA GLY A 430 14.77 1.86 24.95
C GLY A 430 14.63 0.47 24.33
N ALA A 431 15.74 -0.25 24.23
CA ALA A 431 15.86 -1.61 23.72
C ALA A 431 14.61 -2.45 24.01
N ARG A 432 13.63 -2.42 23.09
CA ARG A 432 12.48 -3.30 23.16
C ARG A 432 12.95 -4.58 22.50
N LYS A 433 12.91 -5.68 23.26
CA LYS A 433 12.96 -7.05 22.75
C LYS A 433 11.92 -7.37 21.65
N ASN A 434 11.05 -6.41 21.32
CA ASN A 434 10.00 -6.45 20.30
C ASN A 434 10.04 -5.22 19.36
N MET A 435 11.19 -4.91 18.74
CA MET A 435 11.14 -4.39 17.37
C MET A 435 10.65 -5.55 16.48
N PRO A 436 9.86 -5.30 15.43
CA PRO A 436 9.81 -6.27 14.35
C PRO A 436 11.26 -6.42 13.82
N GLY A 437 11.76 -7.66 13.85
CA GLY A 437 13.18 -7.96 13.67
C GLY A 437 14.02 -8.16 14.95
N SER A 438 13.50 -8.01 16.17
CA SER A 438 14.22 -8.38 17.41
C SER A 438 13.83 -9.73 18.01
N GLY A 439 12.96 -10.48 17.31
CA GLY A 439 12.74 -11.91 17.56
C GLY A 439 13.47 -12.77 16.53
N LYS A 440 13.46 -14.10 16.73
CA LYS A 440 13.93 -15.10 15.75
C LYS A 440 13.41 -14.73 14.35
N LEU A 441 14.30 -14.40 13.41
CA LEU A 441 13.90 -14.12 12.03
C LEU A 441 13.39 -15.43 11.43
N ILE A 442 12.11 -15.46 11.03
CA ILE A 442 11.58 -16.56 10.21
C ILE A 442 11.84 -16.18 8.75
N GLY A 443 12.65 -16.97 8.06
CA GLY A 443 12.91 -16.75 6.64
C GLY A 443 11.71 -17.15 5.77
N LEU A 444 11.62 -16.60 4.57
CA LEU A 444 10.48 -16.82 3.66
C LEU A 444 10.25 -18.31 3.38
N ALA A 445 11.31 -19.08 3.09
CA ALA A 445 11.17 -20.51 2.82
C ALA A 445 10.64 -21.30 4.04
N ALA A 446 11.12 -20.96 5.24
CA ALA A 446 10.60 -21.54 6.48
C ALA A 446 9.12 -21.17 6.69
N PHE A 447 8.77 -19.89 6.54
CA PHE A 447 7.40 -19.41 6.69
C PHE A 447 6.46 -20.17 5.75
N ILE A 448 6.81 -20.27 4.46
CA ILE A 448 5.96 -20.92 3.45
C ILE A 448 5.72 -22.38 3.81
N ARG A 449 6.78 -23.13 4.15
CA ARG A 449 6.67 -24.54 4.53
C ARG A 449 5.74 -24.72 5.72
N ASP A 450 5.98 -23.95 6.79
CA ASP A 450 5.25 -24.08 8.04
C ASP A 450 3.79 -23.62 7.87
N ARG A 451 3.56 -22.60 7.04
CA ARG A 451 2.21 -22.09 6.78
C ARG A 451 1.39 -23.04 5.92
N ILE A 452 1.97 -23.70 4.91
CA ILE A 452 1.29 -24.73 4.13
C ILE A 452 0.83 -25.87 5.06
N ASP A 453 1.69 -26.34 5.95
CA ASP A 453 1.35 -27.39 6.93
C ASP A 453 0.21 -26.92 7.86
N ASN A 454 0.34 -25.72 8.44
CA ASN A 454 -0.65 -25.16 9.35
C ASN A 454 -2.04 -25.00 8.69
N VAL A 455 -2.11 -24.50 7.46
CA VAL A 455 -3.38 -24.35 6.73
C VAL A 455 -3.94 -25.73 6.31
N SER A 456 -3.10 -26.65 5.84
CA SER A 456 -3.53 -28.00 5.44
C SER A 456 -4.15 -28.78 6.60
N LYS A 457 -3.57 -28.69 7.79
CA LYS A 457 -4.10 -29.32 9.01
C LYS A 457 -5.43 -28.72 9.44
N GLN A 458 -5.61 -27.40 9.30
CA GLN A 458 -6.90 -26.77 9.60
C GLN A 458 -7.99 -27.16 8.58
N LEU A 459 -7.66 -27.17 7.29
CA LEU A 459 -8.60 -27.58 6.24
C LEU A 459 -9.02 -29.05 6.33
N SER A 460 -8.14 -29.93 6.85
CA SER A 460 -8.43 -31.35 7.07
C SER A 460 -9.10 -31.65 8.41
N GLY A 461 -9.15 -30.68 9.33
CA GLY A 461 -9.65 -30.85 10.69
C GLY A 461 -8.67 -31.51 11.67
N GLU A 462 -7.41 -31.71 11.29
CA GLU A 462 -6.35 -32.16 12.20
C GLU A 462 -6.00 -31.07 13.22
N LEU A 463 -6.07 -29.79 12.82
CA LEU A 463 -5.91 -28.63 13.68
C LEU A 463 -7.24 -27.85 13.73
N ALA A 464 -7.54 -27.24 14.87
CA ALA A 464 -8.71 -26.37 14.99
C ALA A 464 -8.61 -25.19 14.02
N SER A 465 -9.67 -24.97 13.23
CA SER A 465 -9.74 -23.87 12.25
C SER A 465 -10.21 -22.54 12.85
N SER A 466 -10.61 -22.53 14.13
CA SER A 466 -11.11 -21.36 14.88
C SER A 466 -10.52 -21.34 16.30
N GLY A 467 -10.52 -20.16 16.95
CA GLY A 467 -9.95 -19.97 18.28
C GLY A 467 -8.47 -19.58 18.24
N THR A 468 -7.90 -19.31 19.41
CA THR A 468 -6.46 -19.07 19.56
C THR A 468 -5.74 -20.38 19.27
N THR A 469 -4.98 -20.45 18.18
CA THR A 469 -4.08 -21.58 17.94
C THR A 469 -3.16 -21.69 19.16
N GLU A 470 -3.17 -22.83 19.84
CA GLU A 470 -2.44 -23.06 21.11
C GLU A 470 -0.91 -22.83 20.98
N ASP A 471 -0.41 -22.72 19.74
CA ASP A 471 0.96 -22.32 19.42
C ASP A 471 1.07 -20.79 19.19
N GLY A 472 0.96 -20.02 20.27
CA GLY A 472 1.76 -18.80 20.50
C GLY A 472 1.51 -17.50 19.73
N ALA A 473 0.62 -17.44 18.74
CA ALA A 473 0.43 -16.21 17.94
C ALA A 473 -0.66 -15.25 18.47
N GLY A 474 -1.57 -15.74 19.33
CA GLY A 474 -2.74 -14.96 19.79
C GLY A 474 -2.46 -13.93 20.89
N GLU A 475 -1.44 -14.16 21.73
CA GLU A 475 -1.16 -13.27 22.88
C GLU A 475 0.05 -12.36 22.68
N ASN A 476 0.86 -12.59 21.62
CA ASN A 476 2.13 -11.90 21.40
C ASN A 476 2.25 -11.18 20.04
N ALA A 477 1.13 -10.92 19.34
CA ALA A 477 1.10 -9.81 18.39
C ALA A 477 1.28 -8.53 19.23
N GLY A 478 2.53 -8.10 19.35
CA GLY A 478 2.99 -7.18 20.38
C GLY A 478 2.04 -6.01 20.56
N GLY A 479 1.61 -5.81 21.80
CA GLY A 479 0.94 -4.59 22.21
C GLY A 479 1.83 -3.40 21.86
N LEU A 480 1.64 -2.85 20.66
CA LEU A 480 1.89 -1.45 20.40
C LEU A 480 0.87 -0.74 21.29
N GLN A 481 1.32 -0.44 22.50
CA GLN A 481 0.71 0.60 23.32
C GLN A 481 0.50 1.79 22.40
N GLN A 482 -0.74 2.31 22.43
CA GLN A 482 -1.25 3.38 21.58
C GLN A 482 -0.13 4.33 21.14
N PRO A 483 -0.04 4.72 19.85
CA PRO A 483 0.64 5.97 19.57
C PRO A 483 -0.02 7.01 20.46
N LEU A 484 0.80 7.77 21.21
CA LEU A 484 0.34 8.85 22.06
C LEU A 484 -0.75 9.60 21.31
N THR A 485 -1.95 9.63 21.88
CA THR A 485 -3.06 10.37 21.30
C THR A 485 -2.61 11.82 21.14
N ARG A 486 -3.00 12.43 20.01
CA ARG A 486 -2.71 13.82 19.65
C ARG A 486 -3.25 14.87 20.65
N GLN A 487 -3.84 14.44 21.77
CA GLN A 487 -4.42 15.32 22.78
C GLN A 487 -3.39 15.96 23.72
N ASP A 488 -2.14 15.50 23.75
CA ASP A 488 -1.14 16.01 24.71
C ASP A 488 -0.10 17.00 24.13
N GLN A 489 -0.33 17.59 22.96
CA GLN A 489 0.53 18.68 22.45
C GLN A 489 -0.26 19.92 22.01
N PRO A 490 -0.13 21.07 22.70
CA PRO A 490 -0.70 22.32 22.22
C PRO A 490 0.14 22.82 21.03
N GLY A 491 -0.46 22.84 19.83
CA GLY A 491 0.02 23.70 18.72
C GLY A 491 0.49 23.04 17.42
N MET A 492 0.21 21.77 17.13
CA MET A 492 0.53 21.18 15.81
C MET A 492 -0.72 20.79 15.02
N GLN A 493 -0.92 21.48 13.89
CA GLN A 493 -1.93 21.15 12.88
C GLN A 493 -1.66 19.78 12.22
N PRO A 494 -2.68 19.16 11.59
CA PRO A 494 -2.50 18.00 10.70
C PRO A 494 -1.48 18.26 9.59
N PRO A 495 -0.56 17.33 9.27
CA PRO A 495 0.04 17.27 7.94
C PRO A 495 -1.11 17.10 6.95
N GLY A 496 -1.32 18.11 6.12
CA GLY A 496 -2.34 18.10 5.08
C GLY A 496 -1.80 17.43 3.84
N ASP A 497 -2.24 16.21 3.55
CA ASP A 497 -2.52 15.83 2.17
C ASP A 497 -3.96 16.30 1.91
N MET A 498 -4.11 17.51 1.37
CA MET A 498 -5.42 18.03 0.97
C MET A 498 -5.89 17.33 -0.32
N PRO A 499 -7.18 16.99 -0.46
CA PRO A 499 -7.79 16.87 -1.77
C PRO A 499 -8.02 18.29 -2.32
N GLU A 500 -7.27 18.71 -3.35
CA GLU A 500 -7.58 19.93 -4.09
C GLU A 500 -8.47 19.62 -5.29
N GLY A 501 -9.72 20.05 -5.18
CA GLY A 501 -10.69 20.04 -6.26
C GLY A 501 -12.03 20.60 -5.78
N ILE A 502 -12.16 21.93 -5.75
CA ILE A 502 -13.42 22.71 -5.95
C ILE A 502 -13.04 24.20 -5.98
N GLU A 503 -13.24 24.84 -7.14
CA GLU A 503 -13.23 26.30 -7.26
C GLU A 503 -14.35 26.91 -6.39
N HIS A 504 -14.06 27.97 -5.62
CA HIS A 504 -15.00 29.08 -5.51
C HIS A 504 -14.32 30.42 -5.18
N LYS A 505 -14.41 31.33 -6.17
CA LYS A 505 -14.22 32.78 -6.03
C LYS A 505 -15.23 33.35 -5.03
N GLN A 506 -14.77 33.99 -3.95
CA GLN A 506 -15.29 35.27 -3.45
C GLN A 506 -14.46 35.81 -2.26
N LYS A 507 -13.98 37.05 -2.40
CA LYS A 507 -13.42 37.87 -1.30
C LYS A 507 -14.56 38.35 -0.37
N MET A 508 -14.31 38.48 0.93
CA MET A 508 -14.25 39.74 1.74
C MET A 508 -14.17 39.40 3.28
N PRO A 509 -14.14 40.34 4.27
CA PRO A 509 -12.92 40.74 4.99
C PRO A 509 -13.00 40.74 6.54
N GLY A 510 -11.82 40.72 7.19
CA GLY A 510 -11.49 41.44 8.44
C GLY A 510 -12.12 41.01 9.78
N MET A 511 -11.27 40.71 10.77
CA MET A 511 -11.21 41.44 12.05
C MET A 511 -10.03 41.00 12.93
N ASN A 512 -9.44 42.02 13.56
CA ASN A 512 -8.25 42.05 14.41
C ASN A 512 -8.66 41.91 15.89
N TRP A 513 -7.87 41.23 16.73
CA TRP A 513 -7.87 41.47 18.17
C TRP A 513 -6.45 41.41 18.75
N GLN A 514 -6.19 42.43 19.57
CA GLN A 514 -4.93 42.87 20.16
C GLN A 514 -4.51 42.07 21.41
N GLU A 515 -3.19 42.02 21.59
CA GLU A 515 -2.39 42.26 22.80
C GLU A 515 -2.75 41.59 24.15
N ALA A 516 -1.77 40.87 24.69
CA ALA A 516 -1.39 41.00 26.10
C ALA A 516 0.12 40.74 26.29
N SER A 517 0.79 41.77 26.79
CA SER A 517 2.21 41.84 27.18
C SER A 517 2.46 41.32 28.60
N SER A 518 3.64 40.73 28.88
CA SER A 518 4.47 41.09 30.05
C SER A 518 5.82 40.35 30.14
N GLN A 519 6.90 41.14 30.10
CA GLN A 519 8.08 41.14 31.00
C GLN A 519 9.15 40.01 30.93
N ASP A 520 10.29 40.40 30.34
CA ASP A 520 11.73 40.07 30.58
C ASP A 520 12.13 40.33 32.09
N PRO A 521 13.30 39.94 32.69
CA PRO A 521 14.61 39.72 32.05
C PRO A 521 15.61 38.69 32.63
N ASN A 522 16.57 38.24 31.79
CA ASN A 522 18.00 38.15 32.15
C ASN A 522 18.94 37.80 30.98
N ASN A 523 19.61 38.86 30.50
CA ASN A 523 21.06 38.99 30.22
C ASN A 523 21.81 37.98 29.33
N GLY A 524 22.47 38.53 28.29
CA GLY A 524 23.60 37.89 27.60
C GLY A 524 24.10 38.64 26.36
N TRP A 525 24.82 39.74 26.58
CA TRP A 525 25.36 40.70 25.60
C TRP A 525 26.42 40.18 24.60
N ILE A 526 26.74 41.08 23.65
CA ILE A 526 27.92 41.21 22.76
C ILE A 526 27.72 40.59 21.36
N GLY A 527 27.76 41.30 20.23
CA GLY A 527 28.10 42.70 19.94
C GLY A 527 28.81 42.81 18.60
N ASN A 528 28.19 43.43 17.59
CA ASN A 528 28.77 44.56 16.83
C ASN A 528 27.85 45.02 15.69
N ARG A 529 27.30 46.23 15.86
CA ARG A 529 26.84 47.11 14.80
C ARG A 529 28.03 47.91 14.24
N ARG A 530 27.86 48.40 13.01
CA ARG A 530 28.02 49.80 12.59
C ARG A 530 27.42 49.89 11.18
N ASP A 531 26.20 50.38 11.02
CA ASP A 531 25.74 51.77 11.06
C ASP A 531 26.38 52.64 9.96
N ASN A 532 25.57 53.17 9.00
CA ASN A 532 25.19 54.59 9.02
C ASN A 532 24.43 55.13 7.77
N TYR A 533 23.27 55.71 8.08
CA TYR A 533 22.62 56.97 7.66
C TYR A 533 22.22 57.33 6.20
N PHE A 534 20.89 57.40 6.01
CA PHE A 534 20.05 58.61 5.78
C PHE A 534 20.55 59.77 4.89
N ILE A 535 19.77 60.06 3.84
CA ILE A 535 19.19 61.37 3.42
C ILE A 535 17.90 60.98 2.63
N GLY A 536 16.67 61.48 2.78
CA GLY A 536 16.13 62.72 3.34
C GLY A 536 15.52 63.60 2.22
N GLY A 537 14.18 63.56 2.04
CA GLY A 537 13.41 64.76 1.62
C GLY A 537 12.65 64.77 0.27
N ALA A 538 11.32 64.60 0.37
CA ALA A 538 10.23 65.47 -0.12
C ALA A 538 10.15 65.96 -1.60
N ALA A 539 9.00 65.75 -2.27
CA ALA A 539 7.88 66.73 -2.35
C ALA A 539 6.95 66.57 -3.59
N PHE A 540 5.68 66.98 -3.40
CA PHE A 540 4.60 67.30 -4.35
C PHE A 540 3.76 66.15 -4.98
N VAL A 541 2.45 65.88 -4.78
CA VAL A 541 1.19 66.62 -4.45
C VAL A 541 0.22 66.72 -5.65
N LEU A 542 -0.89 65.94 -5.55
CA LEU A 542 -2.29 66.16 -6.01
C LEU A 542 -2.59 66.11 -7.53
N MET A 543 -3.77 65.71 -8.05
CA MET A 543 -5.12 65.32 -7.57
C MET A 543 -5.83 64.69 -8.80
N ILE A 544 -6.53 63.55 -8.72
CA ILE A 544 -7.99 63.34 -8.48
C ILE A 544 -8.97 63.95 -9.53
N LEU A 545 -9.98 63.12 -9.91
CA LEU A 545 -11.27 63.37 -10.61
C LEU A 545 -11.19 63.49 -12.16
N SER A 546 -12.10 62.95 -12.98
CA SER A 546 -13.49 62.52 -12.78
C SER A 546 -14.01 61.73 -14.00
N LEU A 547 -15.10 61.01 -13.73
CA LEU A 547 -16.01 60.31 -14.63
C LEU A 547 -16.44 61.05 -15.92
N ALA A 548 -16.59 60.22 -16.96
CA ALA A 548 -17.69 60.14 -17.92
C ALA A 548 -17.75 61.05 -19.16
N ILE A 549 -18.28 60.38 -20.21
CA ILE A 549 -18.97 60.84 -21.43
C ILE A 549 -18.10 61.24 -22.64
N LEU A 550 -17.99 60.31 -23.59
CA LEU A 550 -18.55 60.34 -24.97
C LEU A 550 -17.67 59.44 -25.86
N LYS A 551 -18.14 58.27 -26.33
CA LYS A 551 -19.13 58.03 -27.40
C LYS A 551 -18.42 57.61 -28.71
N LYS A 552 -18.70 56.36 -29.06
CA LYS A 552 -18.82 55.78 -30.42
C LYS A 552 -17.55 55.47 -31.23
N ARG A 553 -17.40 54.15 -31.44
CA ARG A 553 -17.44 53.43 -32.74
C ARG A 553 -16.47 53.87 -33.84
N ASN A 554 -15.58 52.97 -34.21
CA ASN A 554 -15.61 52.18 -35.46
C ASN A 554 -14.47 51.14 -35.36
N LYS A 555 -14.69 49.82 -35.34
CA LYS A 555 -15.09 48.90 -36.43
C LYS A 555 -14.31 49.08 -37.75
N HIS A 556 -13.37 48.15 -37.95
CA HIS A 556 -12.83 47.51 -39.17
C HIS A 556 -12.11 48.32 -40.26
N SER A 557 -10.84 47.96 -40.47
CA SER A 557 -10.24 47.34 -41.68
C SER A 557 -8.85 46.84 -41.26
N ILE A 558 -8.31 45.66 -41.61
CA ILE A 558 -8.44 44.78 -42.78
C ILE A 558 -8.38 43.32 -42.29
#